data_AF-A0A5N5DM05-F1
#
_entry.id   AF-A0A5N5DM05-F1
#
_cell.length_a   1.000
_cell.length_b   1.000
_cell.length_c   1.000
_cell.angle_alpha   90.00
_cell.angle_beta   90.00
_cell.angle_gamma   90.00
#
_symmetry.space_group_name_H-M   'P 1'
#
loop_
_entity.id
_entity.type
_entity.pdbx_description
1 polymer ?
#
loop_
_entity_poly.entity_id
_entity_poly.type
_entity_poly.pdbx_seq_one_letter_code
_entity_poly.pdbx_strand_id
1 'polypeptide(L)'
;MSAPHEGSLFFRLPRELRDEVYASLLAPHNFRVEHEDDYVEYKYDLRLLRVNRQIYEEAKQVFRRLNVFARIETPWPEAKQHISDEGRVPIIATGPAAAAFSAVHLRVYIEAYQYVFGEGHTHHLVILADHLPSFCKMWYYSDLSHPGLNAHLRLTLTIQEPFANQADKAVPSSLKRRLLEPFGEIKGLHELRIEGQGDGSIEKELRDAQAVPYKSAAECLDEATRLKDEGNAALQKNQFREALRRYEEAFKAMHIVVSGKRRSIWGNAFFEVNLHSGQYAEQYGQLVRLILRVKLVANTTLAYLKLENYHMAKFWGMRSIQLMREGMGIENDDDDEPMLGFAAANEMGKIYYRTGLACKALDEREQARKLLRIAGQYLPRDPQVAAAYASVALRIF
;
A
#
# COMPACT_ATOMS: atom_id res chain seq x y z
N MET A 1 -19.43 63.17 6.43
CA MET A 1 -20.29 62.06 5.97
C MET A 1 -19.42 60.83 5.85
N SER A 2 -19.50 59.92 6.82
CA SER A 2 -18.81 58.64 6.76
C SER A 2 -19.48 57.76 5.71
N ALA A 3 -18.70 57.21 4.78
CA ALA A 3 -19.20 56.24 3.81
C ALA A 3 -19.85 55.07 4.58
N PRO A 4 -21.02 54.58 4.14
CA PRO A 4 -21.63 53.42 4.77
C PRO A 4 -20.64 52.25 4.62
N HIS A 5 -20.33 51.57 5.72
CA HIS A 5 -19.57 50.32 5.68
C HIS A 5 -20.31 49.35 4.77
N GLU A 6 -19.83 49.19 3.53
CA GLU A 6 -20.27 48.10 2.67
C GLU A 6 -19.89 46.80 3.37
N GLY A 7 -20.87 46.17 4.02
CA GLY A 7 -20.68 44.87 4.65
C GLY A 7 -20.08 43.89 3.63
N SER A 8 -19.15 43.04 4.11
CA SER A 8 -18.40 42.09 3.28
C SER A 8 -19.30 41.37 2.27
N LEU A 9 -18.91 41.43 1.00
CA LEU A 9 -19.60 40.78 -0.13
C LEU A 9 -19.82 39.29 0.11
N PHE A 10 -18.94 38.65 0.88
CA PHE A 10 -19.05 37.23 1.23
C PHE A 10 -20.33 36.91 2.00
N PHE A 11 -20.74 37.77 2.94
CA PHE A 11 -21.99 37.54 3.71
C PHE A 11 -23.25 37.85 2.90
N ARG A 12 -23.12 38.46 1.71
CA ARG A 12 -24.24 38.65 0.78
C ARG A 12 -24.51 37.40 -0.07
N LEU A 13 -23.57 36.45 -0.13
CA LEU A 13 -23.77 35.18 -0.83
C LEU A 13 -24.83 34.33 -0.12
N PRO A 14 -25.66 33.53 -0.82
CA PRO A 14 -26.50 32.49 -0.20
C PRO A 14 -25.68 31.51 0.63
N ARG A 15 -26.32 30.87 1.62
CA ARG A 15 -25.64 29.97 2.57
C ARG A 15 -25.00 28.79 1.85
N GLU A 16 -25.66 28.28 0.83
CA GLU A 16 -25.23 27.16 0.00
C GLU A 16 -23.90 27.49 -0.70
N LEU A 17 -23.76 28.69 -1.27
CA LEU A 17 -22.51 29.12 -1.90
C LEU A 17 -21.39 29.33 -0.89
N ARG A 18 -21.71 29.83 0.32
CA ARG A 18 -20.71 29.94 1.40
C ARG A 18 -20.25 28.56 1.86
N ASP A 19 -21.15 27.58 1.96
CA ASP A 19 -20.82 26.19 2.30
C ASP A 19 -19.90 25.54 1.27
N GLU A 20 -20.07 25.82 -0.02
CA GLU A 20 -19.15 25.37 -1.07
C GLU A 20 -17.76 26.00 -0.93
N VAL A 21 -17.68 27.29 -0.60
CA VAL A 21 -16.40 27.95 -0.29
C VAL A 21 -15.73 27.29 0.92
N TYR A 22 -16.48 27.07 2.01
CA TYR A 22 -15.94 26.37 3.18
C TYR A 22 -15.52 24.94 2.83
N ALA A 23 -16.28 24.23 2.01
CA ALA A 23 -15.96 22.86 1.61
C ALA A 23 -14.67 22.81 0.80
N SER A 24 -14.51 23.74 -0.15
CA SER A 24 -13.30 23.88 -0.94
C SER A 24 -12.09 24.27 -0.09
N LEU A 25 -12.26 24.98 1.03
CA LEU A 25 -11.15 25.35 1.93
C LEU A 25 -10.84 24.27 2.98
N LEU A 26 -11.85 23.54 3.44
CA LEU A 26 -11.77 22.64 4.60
C LEU A 26 -11.82 21.15 4.23
N ALA A 27 -11.82 20.82 2.94
CA ALA A 27 -11.72 19.45 2.50
C ALA A 27 -10.37 18.84 2.90
N PRO A 28 -10.32 17.57 3.34
CA PRO A 28 -9.10 16.97 3.86
C PRO A 28 -7.92 17.01 2.90
N HIS A 29 -8.17 16.88 1.58
CA HIS A 29 -7.11 16.86 0.57
C HIS A 29 -6.30 18.16 0.51
N ASN A 30 -6.87 19.31 0.92
CA ASN A 30 -6.14 20.58 0.95
C ASN A 30 -5.13 20.68 2.09
N PHE A 31 -5.26 19.80 3.10
CA PHE A 31 -4.33 19.74 4.22
C PHE A 31 -3.25 18.69 4.02
N ARG A 32 -3.25 17.98 2.88
CA ARG A 32 -2.24 16.95 2.58
C ARG A 32 -0.94 17.61 2.14
N VAL A 33 0.16 17.12 2.70
CA VAL A 33 1.52 17.40 2.24
C VAL A 33 2.10 16.07 1.78
N GLU A 34 2.33 15.95 0.48
CA GLU A 34 2.95 14.79 -0.14
C GLU A 34 4.47 14.97 -0.14
N HIS A 35 5.18 13.92 0.26
CA HIS A 35 6.64 13.86 0.29
C HIS A 35 7.15 12.99 -0.87
N GLU A 36 8.46 13.05 -1.17
CA GLU A 36 9.12 12.38 -2.33
C GLU A 36 8.93 10.85 -2.37
N ASP A 37 8.43 10.28 -1.29
CA ASP A 37 8.37 8.86 -0.98
C ASP A 37 6.92 8.32 -0.90
N ASP A 38 5.98 9.06 -1.49
CA ASP A 38 4.52 8.86 -1.39
C ASP A 38 3.97 8.92 0.05
N TYR A 39 4.79 9.40 1.00
CA TYR A 39 4.35 9.62 2.37
C TYR A 39 3.48 10.88 2.42
N VAL A 40 2.36 10.81 3.13
CA VAL A 40 1.40 11.91 3.23
C VAL A 40 1.25 12.30 4.68
N GLU A 41 1.43 13.59 4.94
CA GLU A 41 1.13 14.20 6.24
C GLU A 41 -0.08 15.12 6.14
N TYR A 42 -0.77 15.33 7.26
CA TYR A 42 -1.80 16.35 7.37
C TYR A 42 -1.31 17.57 8.14
N LYS A 43 -1.43 18.76 7.54
CA LYS A 43 -1.19 20.05 8.18
C LYS A 43 -2.47 20.88 8.14
N TYR A 44 -3.29 20.73 9.17
CA TYR A 44 -4.55 21.48 9.30
C TYR A 44 -4.28 22.95 9.65
N ASP A 45 -4.68 23.86 8.77
CA ASP A 45 -4.76 25.30 9.04
C ASP A 45 -6.23 25.69 9.31
N LEU A 46 -6.57 25.82 10.59
CA LEU A 46 -7.93 26.14 11.02
C LEU A 46 -8.10 27.60 11.44
N ARG A 47 -7.20 28.51 11.01
CA ARG A 47 -7.30 29.94 11.33
C ARG A 47 -8.61 30.57 10.86
N LEU A 48 -9.22 30.04 9.79
CA LEU A 48 -10.55 30.43 9.31
C LEU A 48 -11.61 30.38 10.42
N LEU A 49 -11.54 29.38 11.30
CA LEU A 49 -12.49 29.19 12.39
C LEU A 49 -12.39 30.28 13.48
N ARG A 50 -11.38 31.16 13.40
CA ARG A 50 -11.14 32.23 14.38
C ARG A 50 -11.50 33.62 13.86
N VAL A 51 -11.98 33.76 12.62
CA VAL A 51 -12.23 35.08 12.02
C VAL A 51 -13.40 35.81 12.68
N ASN A 52 -14.57 35.18 12.77
CA ASN A 52 -15.72 35.71 13.50
C ASN A 52 -16.72 34.59 13.83
N ARG A 53 -17.73 34.90 14.65
CA ARG A 53 -18.72 33.93 15.12
C ARG A 53 -19.55 33.29 14.00
N GLN A 54 -19.95 34.06 12.99
CA GLN A 54 -20.72 33.50 11.87
C GLN A 54 -19.85 32.49 11.13
N ILE A 55 -18.70 32.90 10.60
CA ILE A 55 -17.75 32.02 9.89
C ILE A 55 -17.42 30.79 10.73
N TYR A 56 -17.18 30.95 12.03
CA TYR A 56 -16.92 29.83 12.94
C TYR A 56 -18.06 28.81 12.90
N GLU A 57 -19.31 29.21 13.13
CA GLU A 57 -20.44 28.27 13.18
C GLU A 57 -20.71 27.62 11.81
N GLU A 58 -20.62 28.39 10.72
CA GLU A 58 -20.86 27.86 9.38
C GLU A 58 -19.76 26.89 8.95
N ALA A 59 -18.50 27.32 9.02
CA ALA A 59 -17.34 26.57 8.57
C ALA A 59 -17.10 25.34 9.45
N LYS A 60 -17.39 25.41 10.76
CA LYS A 60 -17.32 24.26 11.67
C LYS A 60 -18.29 23.15 11.30
N GLN A 61 -19.51 23.47 10.86
CA GLN A 61 -20.47 22.45 10.40
C GLN A 61 -19.95 21.73 9.15
N VAL A 62 -19.42 22.51 8.19
CA VAL A 62 -18.82 21.95 6.97
C VAL A 62 -17.57 21.11 7.29
N PHE A 63 -16.68 21.61 8.15
CA PHE A 63 -15.49 20.88 8.61
C PHE A 63 -15.86 19.51 9.17
N ARG A 64 -16.84 19.46 10.09
CA ARG A 64 -17.28 18.22 10.74
C ARG A 64 -17.88 17.22 9.75
N ARG A 65 -18.61 17.71 8.74
CA ARG A 65 -19.18 16.87 7.67
C ARG A 65 -18.10 16.22 6.79
N LEU A 66 -17.04 16.98 6.49
CA LEU A 66 -15.98 16.54 5.59
C LEU A 66 -14.88 15.73 6.29
N ASN A 67 -14.67 15.96 7.58
CA ASN A 67 -13.57 15.38 8.34
C ASN A 67 -14.11 14.40 9.39
N VAL A 68 -14.22 13.14 8.97
CA VAL A 68 -14.61 12.03 9.84
C VAL A 68 -13.34 11.34 10.34
N PHE A 69 -13.18 11.30 11.65
CA PHE A 69 -11.99 10.75 12.30
C PHE A 69 -12.24 9.39 12.94
N ALA A 70 -11.24 8.53 12.87
CA ALA A 70 -11.13 7.30 13.66
C ALA A 70 -9.89 7.38 14.55
N ARG A 71 -9.99 6.87 15.78
CA ARG A 71 -8.85 6.74 16.70
C ARG A 71 -8.52 5.28 16.92
N ILE A 72 -7.27 4.93 16.65
CA ILE A 72 -6.71 3.61 16.89
C ILE A 72 -5.97 3.63 18.22
N GLU A 73 -6.26 2.64 19.05
CA GLU A 73 -5.75 2.46 20.39
C GLU A 73 -5.15 1.05 20.46
N THR A 74 -3.86 0.97 20.76
CA THR A 74 -3.09 -0.26 20.59
C THR A 74 -1.96 -0.36 21.62
N PRO A 75 -1.60 -1.56 22.09
CA PRO A 75 -0.53 -1.72 23.08
C PRO A 75 0.88 -1.66 22.49
N TRP A 76 1.05 -1.70 21.16
CA TRP A 76 2.39 -1.76 20.55
C TRP A 76 2.97 -0.36 20.27
N PRO A 77 4.16 -0.03 20.81
CA PRO A 77 4.82 1.24 20.52
C PRO A 77 5.24 1.37 19.06
N GLU A 78 5.59 0.26 18.41
CA GLU A 78 6.00 0.20 17.01
C GLU A 78 4.82 0.40 16.05
N ALA A 79 3.57 0.34 16.53
CA ALA A 79 2.38 0.44 15.69
C ALA A 79 2.38 1.70 14.83
N LYS A 80 2.88 2.84 15.36
CA LYS A 80 3.02 4.07 14.57
C LYS A 80 3.85 3.84 13.32
N GLN A 81 5.01 3.20 13.47
CA GLN A 81 5.95 2.96 12.38
C GLN A 81 5.35 2.00 11.36
N HIS A 82 4.77 0.89 11.80
CA HIS A 82 4.13 -0.07 10.90
C HIS A 82 2.93 0.53 10.13
N ILE A 83 2.08 1.30 10.82
CA ILE A 83 0.91 1.94 10.21
C ILE A 83 1.33 3.02 9.19
N SER A 84 2.31 3.85 9.56
CA SER A 84 2.81 4.96 8.74
C SER A 84 3.67 4.48 7.57
N ASP A 85 4.74 3.75 7.86
CA ASP A 85 5.84 3.53 6.92
C ASP A 85 5.53 2.34 6.00
N GLU A 86 4.98 1.28 6.58
CA GLU A 86 4.69 0.06 5.84
C GLU A 86 3.25 0.08 5.27
N GLY A 87 2.29 0.49 6.09
CA GLY A 87 0.88 0.62 5.72
C GLY A 87 0.54 1.85 4.91
N ARG A 88 1.42 2.86 4.89
CA ARG A 88 1.21 4.16 4.21
C ARG A 88 -0.09 4.83 4.62
N VAL A 89 -0.49 4.65 5.87
CA VAL A 89 -1.72 5.25 6.42
C VAL A 89 -1.36 6.62 6.95
N PRO A 90 -1.87 7.71 6.38
CA PRO A 90 -1.56 9.06 6.86
C PRO A 90 -2.14 9.29 8.26
N ILE A 91 -1.26 9.61 9.21
CA ILE A 91 -1.63 9.86 10.60
C ILE A 91 -1.76 11.37 10.85
N ILE A 92 -2.85 11.76 11.51
CA ILE A 92 -3.17 13.17 11.81
C ILE A 92 -2.56 13.59 13.15
N ALA A 93 -2.65 12.72 14.16
CA ALA A 93 -2.12 12.97 15.49
C ALA A 93 -1.66 11.67 16.14
N THR A 94 -0.65 11.77 17.01
CA THR A 94 -0.11 10.65 17.80
C THR A 94 0.09 11.03 19.26
N GLY A 95 0.16 10.03 20.15
CA GLY A 95 0.57 10.24 21.54
C GLY A 95 -0.43 11.09 22.33
N PRO A 96 0.02 12.02 23.21
CA PRO A 96 -0.88 12.80 24.07
C PRO A 96 -1.94 13.59 23.30
N ALA A 97 -1.60 14.13 22.12
CA ALA A 97 -2.54 14.87 21.28
C ALA A 97 -3.67 13.96 20.75
N ALA A 98 -3.34 12.73 20.35
CA ALA A 98 -4.33 11.74 19.92
C ALA A 98 -5.18 11.22 21.09
N ALA A 99 -4.57 11.04 22.26
CA ALA A 99 -5.27 10.61 23.48
C ALA A 99 -6.33 11.64 23.91
N ALA A 100 -5.98 12.93 23.88
CA ALA A 100 -6.87 14.04 24.21
C ALA A 100 -7.94 14.31 23.13
N PHE A 101 -7.77 13.78 21.92
CA PHE A 101 -8.69 14.00 20.81
C PHE A 101 -9.98 13.17 20.98
N SER A 102 -11.08 13.84 21.33
CA SER A 102 -12.39 13.21 21.59
C SER A 102 -13.35 13.26 20.41
N ALA A 103 -13.04 14.04 19.36
CA ALA A 103 -13.89 14.28 18.20
C ALA A 103 -13.85 13.14 17.17
N VAL A 104 -14.05 11.90 17.63
CA VAL A 104 -13.90 10.67 16.86
C VAL A 104 -15.24 9.99 16.65
N HIS A 105 -15.48 9.50 15.43
CA HIS A 105 -16.70 8.75 15.10
C HIS A 105 -16.54 7.25 15.36
N LEU A 106 -15.30 6.77 15.26
CA LEU A 106 -14.93 5.39 15.53
C LEU A 106 -13.73 5.37 16.49
N ARG A 107 -13.85 4.61 17.58
CA ARG A 107 -12.71 4.14 18.35
C ARG A 107 -12.43 2.69 17.99
N VAL A 108 -11.17 2.40 17.70
CA VAL A 108 -10.64 1.10 17.34
C VAL A 108 -9.70 0.70 18.46
N TYR A 109 -10.17 -0.11 19.40
CA TYR A 109 -9.37 -0.59 20.52
C TYR A 109 -8.91 -2.02 20.24
N ILE A 110 -7.60 -2.18 20.14
CA ILE A 110 -6.94 -3.47 19.88
C ILE A 110 -6.27 -3.90 21.18
N GLU A 111 -6.65 -5.05 21.69
CA GLU A 111 -6.12 -5.60 22.93
C GLU A 111 -5.45 -6.95 22.67
N ALA A 112 -4.25 -7.12 23.20
CA ALA A 112 -3.54 -8.40 23.22
C ALA A 112 -3.62 -8.99 24.64
N TYR A 113 -4.75 -9.62 24.94
CA TYR A 113 -5.15 -10.00 26.32
C TYR A 113 -4.22 -11.01 27.01
N GLN A 114 -3.37 -11.72 26.27
CA GLN A 114 -2.41 -12.69 26.80
C GLN A 114 -1.03 -12.08 27.07
N TYR A 115 -0.81 -10.84 26.68
CA TYR A 115 0.47 -10.16 26.79
C TYR A 115 0.34 -8.99 27.76
N VAL A 116 1.17 -9.00 28.81
CA VAL A 116 1.28 -7.86 29.72
C VAL A 116 2.26 -6.88 29.10
N PHE A 117 1.73 -5.87 28.44
CA PHE A 117 2.50 -4.66 28.13
C PHE A 117 2.56 -3.82 29.41
N GLY A 118 3.69 -3.15 29.66
CA GLY A 118 3.86 -2.34 30.87
C GLY A 118 2.66 -1.41 31.10
N GLU A 119 2.21 -1.29 32.36
CA GLU A 119 1.04 -0.50 32.73
C GLU A 119 1.12 0.92 32.15
N GLY A 120 0.06 1.35 31.44
CA GLY A 120 -0.08 2.73 30.95
C GLY A 120 0.40 3.02 29.53
N HIS A 121 0.78 2.02 28.73
CA HIS A 121 1.28 2.23 27.36
C HIS A 121 0.24 1.96 26.26
N THR A 122 -0.98 2.50 26.38
CA THR A 122 -1.87 2.55 25.21
C THR A 122 -1.38 3.64 24.26
N HIS A 123 -1.04 3.23 23.05
CA HIS A 123 -0.64 4.13 21.98
C HIS A 123 -1.88 4.60 21.22
N HIS A 124 -2.02 5.91 21.09
CA HIS A 124 -3.15 6.55 20.42
C HIS A 124 -2.72 7.16 19.10
N LEU A 125 -3.50 6.89 18.06
CA LEU A 125 -3.29 7.39 16.69
C LEU A 125 -4.63 7.88 16.15
N VAL A 126 -4.67 9.06 15.53
CA VAL A 126 -5.87 9.56 14.85
C VAL A 126 -5.66 9.56 13.35
N ILE A 127 -6.60 8.97 12.62
CA ILE A 127 -6.62 8.94 11.15
C ILE A 127 -7.98 9.44 10.64
N LEU A 128 -8.06 9.72 9.33
CA LEU A 128 -9.36 9.89 8.69
C LEU A 128 -10.03 8.53 8.48
N ALA A 129 -11.36 8.50 8.55
CA ALA A 129 -12.14 7.31 8.24
C ALA A 129 -11.86 6.79 6.81
N ASP A 130 -11.59 7.67 5.86
CA ASP A 130 -11.22 7.30 4.48
C ASP A 130 -9.91 6.51 4.39
N HIS A 131 -9.10 6.52 5.45
CA HIS A 131 -7.84 5.76 5.54
C HIS A 131 -8.00 4.42 6.26
N LEU A 132 -9.18 4.10 6.81
CA LEU A 132 -9.46 2.79 7.42
C LEU A 132 -9.23 1.60 6.46
N PRO A 133 -9.59 1.66 5.16
CA PRO A 133 -9.26 0.59 4.23
C PRO A 133 -7.76 0.29 4.15
N SER A 134 -6.92 1.33 4.13
CA SER A 134 -5.46 1.15 4.07
C SER A 134 -4.91 0.59 5.38
N PHE A 135 -5.46 1.05 6.51
CA PHE A 135 -5.13 0.51 7.83
C PHE A 135 -5.48 -0.98 7.96
N CYS A 136 -6.71 -1.35 7.62
CA CYS A 136 -7.14 -2.75 7.65
C CYS A 136 -6.33 -3.60 6.65
N LYS A 137 -5.96 -3.03 5.50
CA LYS A 137 -5.13 -3.73 4.52
C LYS A 137 -3.73 -4.03 5.03
N MET A 138 -3.12 -3.08 5.74
CA MET A 138 -1.83 -3.28 6.39
C MET A 138 -1.95 -4.37 7.47
N TRP A 139 -2.97 -4.31 8.33
CA TRP A 139 -3.17 -5.33 9.36
C TRP A 139 -3.38 -6.72 8.75
N TYR A 140 -4.18 -6.83 7.69
CA TYR A 140 -4.32 -8.06 6.91
C TYR A 140 -2.94 -8.63 6.49
N TYR A 141 -2.04 -7.80 5.96
CA TYR A 141 -0.70 -8.25 5.60
C TYR A 141 0.19 -8.59 6.81
N SER A 142 0.01 -7.91 7.95
CA SER A 142 0.69 -8.24 9.21
C SER A 142 0.29 -9.62 9.72
N ASP A 143 -1.00 -9.95 9.71
CA ASP A 143 -1.49 -11.28 10.13
C ASP A 143 -0.96 -12.39 9.20
N LEU A 144 -0.88 -12.15 7.90
CA LEU A 144 -0.24 -13.09 6.98
C LEU A 144 1.28 -13.22 7.20
N SER A 145 1.93 -12.16 7.67
CA SER A 145 3.37 -12.19 7.98
C SER A 145 3.66 -12.90 9.31
N HIS A 146 2.66 -12.94 10.19
CA HIS A 146 2.70 -13.60 11.50
C HIS A 146 1.46 -14.49 11.69
N PRO A 147 1.38 -15.66 11.00
CA PRO A 147 0.21 -16.51 11.05
C PRO A 147 -0.20 -16.86 12.48
N GLY A 148 -1.45 -16.58 12.83
CA GLY A 148 -2.00 -16.79 14.18
C GLY A 148 -1.96 -15.56 15.07
N LEU A 149 -1.37 -14.44 14.63
CA LEU A 149 -1.36 -13.17 15.36
C LEU A 149 -2.76 -12.79 15.85
N ASN A 150 -3.74 -12.76 14.94
CA ASN A 150 -5.09 -12.32 15.28
C ASN A 150 -5.79 -13.20 16.34
N ALA A 151 -5.42 -14.47 16.46
CA ALA A 151 -6.00 -15.38 17.46
C ALA A 151 -5.69 -14.96 18.91
N HIS A 152 -4.71 -14.07 19.09
CA HIS A 152 -4.33 -13.48 20.38
C HIS A 152 -4.92 -12.09 20.60
N LEU A 153 -5.68 -11.56 19.64
CA LEU A 153 -6.17 -10.18 19.64
C LEU A 153 -7.68 -10.11 19.84
N ARG A 154 -8.09 -9.14 20.66
CA ARG A 154 -9.47 -8.69 20.79
C ARG A 154 -9.61 -7.32 20.14
N LEU A 155 -10.71 -7.12 19.43
CA LEU A 155 -11.03 -5.87 18.77
C LEU A 155 -12.35 -5.33 19.30
N THR A 156 -12.33 -4.10 19.80
CA THR A 156 -13.55 -3.34 20.13
C THR A 156 -13.67 -2.15 19.20
N LEU A 157 -14.80 -2.08 18.48
CA LEU A 157 -15.15 -1.00 17.57
C LEU A 157 -16.31 -0.19 18.19
N THR A 158 -16.03 0.98 18.73
CA THR A 158 -17.05 1.84 19.35
C THR A 158 -17.44 2.97 18.38
N ILE A 159 -18.70 2.95 17.94
CA ILE A 159 -19.26 4.00 17.06
C ILE A 159 -19.98 5.04 17.89
N GLN A 160 -19.72 6.31 17.64
CA GLN A 160 -20.36 7.42 18.35
C GLN A 160 -20.50 8.66 17.47
N GLU A 161 -21.44 9.54 17.80
CA GLU A 161 -21.55 10.88 17.21
C GLU A 161 -20.84 11.89 18.12
N PRO A 162 -19.61 12.34 17.79
CA PRO A 162 -18.81 13.17 18.68
C PRO A 162 -19.33 14.60 18.86
N PHE A 163 -20.30 15.04 18.05
CA PHE A 163 -20.75 16.44 18.01
C PHE A 163 -22.20 16.66 18.43
N ALA A 164 -22.89 15.63 18.95
CA ALA A 164 -24.27 15.74 19.38
C ALA A 164 -24.41 16.63 20.63
N ASN A 165 -24.94 17.84 20.45
CA ASN A 165 -25.39 18.68 21.55
C ASN A 165 -26.89 18.41 21.79
N GLN A 166 -27.18 17.46 22.69
CA GLN A 166 -28.52 17.11 23.19
C GLN A 166 -29.53 16.55 22.15
N ALA A 167 -29.96 15.30 22.38
CA ALA A 167 -30.91 14.46 21.63
C ALA A 167 -30.39 13.84 20.31
N ASP A 168 -29.91 12.59 20.42
CA ASP A 168 -29.85 11.52 19.41
C ASP A 168 -29.83 11.91 17.93
N LYS A 169 -28.72 12.48 17.47
CA LYS A 169 -28.36 12.30 16.06
C LYS A 169 -27.66 10.96 15.92
N ALA A 170 -28.41 9.98 15.44
CA ALA A 170 -27.86 8.70 15.05
C ALA A 170 -26.82 8.91 13.94
N VAL A 171 -25.65 8.28 14.07
CA VAL A 171 -24.67 8.18 12.99
C VAL A 171 -25.37 7.57 11.77
N PRO A 172 -25.35 8.19 10.58
CA PRO A 172 -26.04 7.66 9.41
C PRO A 172 -25.55 6.25 9.06
N SER A 173 -26.44 5.35 8.63
CA SER A 173 -26.07 3.96 8.30
C SER A 173 -24.97 3.86 7.24
N SER A 174 -24.93 4.79 6.27
CA SER A 174 -23.85 4.87 5.28
C SER A 174 -22.49 5.15 5.92
N LEU A 175 -22.45 6.00 6.94
CA LEU A 175 -21.24 6.28 7.69
C LEU A 175 -20.85 5.10 8.58
N LYS A 176 -21.81 4.46 9.27
CA LYS A 176 -21.54 3.23 10.04
C LYS A 176 -20.92 2.15 9.16
N ARG A 177 -21.47 1.93 7.96
CA ARG A 177 -20.93 0.96 6.99
C ARG A 177 -19.51 1.33 6.58
N ARG A 178 -19.27 2.58 6.20
CA ARG A 178 -17.93 3.07 5.84
C ARG A 178 -16.90 2.88 6.97
N LEU A 179 -17.32 2.98 8.23
CA LEU A 179 -16.46 2.80 9.40
C LEU A 179 -16.18 1.32 9.72
N LEU A 180 -17.12 0.42 9.47
CA LEU A 180 -17.03 -1.00 9.85
C LEU A 180 -16.57 -1.93 8.73
N GLU A 181 -17.03 -1.72 7.50
CA GLU A 181 -16.77 -2.59 6.35
C GLU A 181 -15.28 -2.92 6.13
N PRO A 182 -14.32 -1.98 6.29
CA PRO A 182 -12.90 -2.29 6.13
C PRO A 182 -12.39 -3.42 7.05
N PHE A 183 -12.98 -3.59 8.23
CA PHE A 183 -12.58 -4.62 9.20
C PHE A 183 -12.99 -6.04 8.78
N GLY A 184 -13.78 -6.18 7.70
CA GLY A 184 -14.10 -7.48 7.10
C GLY A 184 -12.88 -8.22 6.57
N GLU A 185 -11.77 -7.51 6.29
CA GLU A 185 -10.50 -8.12 5.92
C GLU A 185 -9.76 -8.75 7.12
N ILE A 186 -10.12 -8.42 8.36
CA ILE A 186 -9.42 -8.91 9.56
C ILE A 186 -10.10 -10.17 10.08
N LYS A 187 -9.40 -11.30 10.05
CA LYS A 187 -9.98 -12.62 10.32
C LYS A 187 -9.27 -13.31 11.48
N GLY A 188 -9.92 -14.31 12.05
CA GLY A 188 -9.34 -15.14 13.10
C GLY A 188 -9.07 -14.39 14.41
N LEU A 189 -9.77 -13.27 14.65
CA LEU A 189 -9.72 -12.57 15.93
C LEU A 189 -10.23 -13.47 17.06
N HIS A 190 -9.64 -13.35 18.26
CA HIS A 190 -10.17 -14.01 19.45
C HIS A 190 -11.58 -13.52 19.78
N GLU A 191 -11.79 -12.20 19.68
CA GLU A 191 -13.08 -11.57 19.95
C GLU A 191 -13.23 -10.28 19.14
N LEU A 192 -14.46 -10.04 18.66
CA LEU A 192 -14.88 -8.77 18.07
C LEU A 192 -16.12 -8.26 18.80
N ARG A 193 -16.01 -7.07 19.40
CA ARG A 193 -17.12 -6.33 20.00
C ARG A 193 -17.42 -5.07 19.20
N ILE A 194 -18.71 -4.81 18.96
CA ILE A 194 -19.19 -3.57 18.37
C ILE A 194 -20.03 -2.86 19.43
N GLU A 195 -19.64 -1.64 19.77
CA GLU A 195 -20.24 -0.87 20.85
C GLU A 195 -20.76 0.49 20.36
N GLY A 196 -21.59 1.13 21.19
CA GLY A 196 -22.17 2.43 20.90
C GLY A 196 -23.28 2.35 19.85
N GLN A 197 -23.26 3.25 18.88
CA GLN A 197 -24.29 3.37 17.84
C GLN A 197 -24.10 2.37 16.70
N GLY A 198 -23.86 1.10 17.02
CA GLY A 198 -23.81 -0.01 16.06
C GLY A 198 -25.10 -0.17 15.25
N ASP A 199 -25.05 -1.03 14.24
CA ASP A 199 -26.23 -1.45 13.48
C ASP A 199 -26.12 -2.97 13.27
N GLY A 200 -27.12 -3.72 13.74
CA GLY A 200 -27.08 -5.18 13.72
C GLY A 200 -26.99 -5.78 12.30
N SER A 201 -27.52 -5.08 11.29
CA SER A 201 -27.41 -5.53 9.89
C SER A 201 -25.99 -5.39 9.37
N ILE A 202 -25.35 -4.25 9.64
CA ILE A 202 -23.96 -3.96 9.24
C ILE A 202 -22.98 -4.83 10.03
N GLU A 203 -23.25 -5.07 11.31
CA GLU A 203 -22.48 -6.01 12.12
C GLU A 203 -22.52 -7.41 11.54
N LYS A 204 -23.70 -7.88 11.12
CA LYS A 204 -23.83 -9.17 10.47
C LYS A 204 -23.04 -9.23 9.16
N GLU A 205 -23.15 -8.22 8.30
CA GLU A 205 -22.36 -8.13 7.05
C GLU A 205 -20.85 -8.19 7.33
N LEU A 206 -20.38 -7.48 8.36
CA LEU A 206 -18.98 -7.52 8.80
C LEU A 206 -18.57 -8.94 9.24
N ARG A 207 -19.37 -9.59 10.09
CA ARG A 207 -19.08 -10.95 10.58
C ARG A 207 -19.11 -11.98 9.45
N ASP A 208 -20.06 -11.85 8.52
CA ASP A 208 -20.16 -12.71 7.34
C ASP A 208 -18.90 -12.56 6.47
N ALA A 209 -18.39 -11.33 6.28
CA ALA A 209 -17.13 -11.10 5.56
C ALA A 209 -15.91 -11.69 6.28
N GLN A 210 -15.83 -11.58 7.62
CA GLN A 210 -14.75 -12.15 8.42
C GLN A 210 -14.76 -13.68 8.46
N ALA A 211 -15.94 -14.30 8.31
CA ALA A 211 -16.10 -15.75 8.29
C ALA A 211 -15.56 -16.41 7.01
N VAL A 212 -15.49 -15.68 5.90
CA VAL A 212 -14.86 -16.17 4.67
C VAL A 212 -13.36 -16.32 4.93
N PRO A 213 -12.72 -17.50 4.82
CA PRO A 213 -11.28 -17.63 5.06
C PRO A 213 -10.42 -16.77 4.13
N TYR A 214 -9.15 -16.54 4.49
CA TYR A 214 -8.20 -16.02 3.50
C TYR A 214 -8.00 -17.04 2.38
N LYS A 215 -7.72 -16.54 1.18
CA LYS A 215 -7.19 -17.38 0.10
C LYS A 215 -5.94 -18.08 0.62
N SER A 216 -5.79 -19.35 0.28
CA SER A 216 -4.59 -20.14 0.56
C SER A 216 -3.40 -19.69 -0.27
N ALA A 217 -2.19 -20.09 0.14
CA ALA A 217 -0.97 -19.82 -0.63
C ALA A 217 -1.05 -20.36 -2.06
N ALA A 218 -1.63 -21.55 -2.25
CA ALA A 218 -1.83 -22.16 -3.56
C ALA A 218 -2.74 -21.28 -4.44
N GLU A 219 -3.90 -20.87 -3.94
CA GLU A 219 -4.84 -20.00 -4.68
C GLU A 219 -4.23 -18.65 -5.03
N CYS A 220 -3.43 -18.05 -4.13
CA CYS A 220 -2.73 -16.80 -4.41
C CYS A 220 -1.69 -16.94 -5.53
N LEU A 221 -0.94 -18.05 -5.56
CA LEU A 221 0.07 -18.32 -6.61
C LEU A 221 -0.58 -18.69 -7.94
N ASP A 222 -1.70 -19.41 -7.90
CA ASP A 222 -2.51 -19.71 -9.09
C ASP A 222 -3.05 -18.43 -9.72
N GLU A 223 -3.63 -17.56 -8.91
CA GLU A 223 -4.14 -16.27 -9.35
C GLU A 223 -3.03 -15.36 -9.90
N ALA A 224 -1.88 -15.30 -9.23
CA ALA A 224 -0.72 -14.56 -9.73
C ALA A 224 -0.24 -15.09 -11.09
N THR A 225 -0.33 -16.40 -11.32
CA THR A 225 0.04 -17.01 -12.60
C THR A 225 -0.95 -16.64 -13.70
N ARG A 226 -2.26 -16.73 -13.41
CA ARG A 226 -3.33 -16.31 -14.33
C ARG A 226 -3.14 -14.86 -14.76
N LEU A 227 -2.96 -13.94 -13.81
CA LEU A 227 -2.76 -12.51 -14.06
C LEU A 227 -1.46 -12.23 -14.84
N LYS A 228 -0.38 -12.95 -14.53
CA LYS A 228 0.86 -12.89 -15.31
C LYS A 228 0.62 -13.30 -16.77
N ASP A 229 -0.15 -14.36 -17.00
CA ASP A 229 -0.41 -14.85 -18.35
C ASP A 229 -1.36 -13.94 -19.13
N GLU A 230 -2.33 -13.32 -18.49
CA GLU A 230 -3.14 -12.24 -19.05
C GLU A 230 -2.27 -11.03 -19.42
N GLY A 231 -1.33 -10.66 -18.56
CA GLY A 231 -0.34 -9.63 -18.86
C GLY A 231 0.54 -10.00 -20.06
N ASN A 232 0.96 -11.26 -20.18
CA ASN A 232 1.72 -11.75 -21.34
C ASN A 232 0.91 -11.69 -22.63
N ALA A 233 -0.38 -12.04 -22.58
CA ALA A 233 -1.28 -11.94 -23.72
C ALA A 233 -1.48 -10.48 -24.16
N ALA A 234 -1.63 -9.55 -23.21
CA ALA A 234 -1.67 -8.12 -23.50
C ALA A 234 -0.34 -7.62 -24.11
N LEU A 235 0.80 -8.09 -23.58
CA LEU A 235 2.12 -7.75 -24.08
C LEU A 235 2.32 -8.19 -25.54
N GLN A 236 1.87 -9.40 -25.90
CA GLN A 236 1.91 -9.92 -27.27
C GLN A 236 1.04 -9.11 -28.23
N LYS A 237 -0.05 -8.51 -27.74
CA LYS A 237 -0.93 -7.61 -28.50
C LYS A 237 -0.43 -6.16 -28.53
N ASN A 238 0.80 -5.89 -28.08
CA ASN A 238 1.39 -4.56 -27.93
C ASN A 238 0.62 -3.62 -26.97
N GLN A 239 -0.18 -4.18 -26.06
CA GLN A 239 -0.93 -3.42 -25.06
C GLN A 239 -0.09 -3.26 -23.78
N PHE A 240 1.03 -2.54 -23.87
CA PHE A 240 2.06 -2.53 -22.82
C PHE A 240 1.60 -1.95 -21.48
N ARG A 241 0.78 -0.90 -21.49
CA ARG A 241 0.20 -0.33 -20.25
C ARG A 241 -0.74 -1.31 -19.57
N GLU A 242 -1.53 -2.05 -20.35
CA GLU A 242 -2.40 -3.10 -19.82
C GLU A 242 -1.58 -4.24 -19.22
N ALA A 243 -0.52 -4.67 -19.92
CA ALA A 243 0.39 -5.68 -19.41
C ALA A 243 0.98 -5.27 -18.04
N LEU A 244 1.43 -4.01 -17.90
CA LEU A 244 1.92 -3.49 -16.62
C LEU A 244 0.86 -3.55 -15.51
N ARG A 245 -0.39 -3.15 -15.79
CA ARG A 245 -1.48 -3.26 -14.79
C ARG A 245 -1.69 -4.70 -14.34
N ARG A 246 -1.70 -5.66 -15.28
CA ARG A 246 -1.86 -7.09 -14.95
C ARG A 246 -0.68 -7.65 -14.18
N TYR A 247 0.55 -7.21 -14.48
CA TYR A 247 1.72 -7.59 -13.70
C TYR A 247 1.70 -7.02 -12.28
N GLU A 248 1.20 -5.79 -12.10
CA GLU A 248 0.98 -5.21 -10.77
C GLU A 248 -0.08 -5.99 -9.97
N GLU A 249 -1.20 -6.35 -10.59
CA GLU A 249 -2.21 -7.23 -9.99
C GLU A 249 -1.61 -8.60 -9.62
N ALA A 250 -0.74 -9.16 -10.46
CA ALA A 250 -0.06 -10.43 -10.18
C ALA A 250 0.92 -10.33 -8.99
N PHE A 251 1.65 -9.22 -8.86
CA PHE A 251 2.45 -8.96 -7.66
C PHE A 251 1.57 -8.88 -6.42
N LYS A 252 0.45 -8.14 -6.50
CA LYS A 252 -0.50 -7.98 -5.39
C LYS A 252 -1.11 -9.31 -4.95
N ALA A 253 -1.43 -10.21 -5.88
CA ALA A 253 -1.91 -11.56 -5.59
C ALA A 253 -0.88 -12.38 -4.77
N MET A 254 0.42 -12.11 -4.93
CA MET A 254 1.48 -12.69 -4.10
C MET A 254 1.83 -11.85 -2.86
N HIS A 255 0.94 -10.95 -2.44
CA HIS A 255 1.15 -10.03 -1.30
C HIS A 255 2.37 -9.11 -1.47
N ILE A 256 2.62 -8.67 -2.70
CA ILE A 256 3.66 -7.70 -3.03
C ILE A 256 2.99 -6.44 -3.55
N VAL A 257 3.10 -5.36 -2.79
CA VAL A 257 2.51 -4.06 -3.17
C VAL A 257 3.60 -3.22 -3.81
N VAL A 258 3.37 -2.83 -5.07
CA VAL A 258 4.23 -1.92 -5.81
C VAL A 258 3.52 -0.58 -5.90
N SER A 259 4.19 0.49 -5.48
CA SER A 259 3.67 1.85 -5.60
C SER A 259 4.82 2.77 -5.95
N GLY A 260 4.74 3.38 -7.14
CA GLY A 260 5.84 4.13 -7.72
C GLY A 260 7.11 3.28 -7.87
N LYS A 261 8.18 3.68 -7.20
CA LYS A 261 9.48 2.98 -7.15
C LYS A 261 9.65 2.10 -5.90
N ARG A 262 8.67 2.10 -5.00
CA ARG A 262 8.74 1.36 -3.74
C ARG A 262 8.00 0.02 -3.87
N ARG A 263 8.52 -1.00 -3.20
CA ARG A 263 7.96 -2.35 -3.19
C ARG A 263 7.97 -2.90 -1.77
N SER A 264 6.78 -3.16 -1.22
CA SER A 264 6.60 -3.81 0.07
C SER A 264 6.25 -5.29 -0.16
N ILE A 265 6.96 -6.19 0.51
CA ILE A 265 6.79 -7.64 0.39
C ILE A 265 6.24 -8.15 1.72
N TRP A 266 5.08 -8.77 1.69
CA TRP A 266 4.37 -9.23 2.88
C TRP A 266 4.16 -10.73 2.89
N GLY A 267 3.85 -11.30 4.05
CA GLY A 267 3.39 -12.68 4.17
C GLY A 267 4.45 -13.72 3.82
N ASN A 268 5.72 -13.52 4.15
CA ASN A 268 6.75 -14.53 3.88
C ASN A 268 6.40 -15.87 4.54
N ALA A 269 6.13 -15.87 5.85
CA ALA A 269 5.71 -17.05 6.59
C ALA A 269 4.46 -17.72 5.99
N PHE A 270 3.51 -16.95 5.47
CA PHE A 270 2.31 -17.48 4.80
C PHE A 270 2.61 -18.35 3.57
N PHE A 271 3.70 -18.08 2.85
CA PHE A 271 4.12 -18.90 1.70
C PHE A 271 5.16 -19.98 2.07
N GLU A 272 5.64 -20.04 3.31
CA GLU A 272 6.60 -21.05 3.80
C GLU A 272 5.92 -22.39 4.12
N VAL A 273 5.14 -22.89 3.17
CA VAL A 273 4.37 -24.13 3.29
C VAL A 273 4.57 -25.02 2.06
N ASN A 274 4.40 -26.32 2.23
CA ASN A 274 4.23 -27.23 1.10
C ASN A 274 2.82 -27.09 0.56
N LEU A 275 2.69 -26.87 -0.74
CA LEU A 275 1.40 -26.70 -1.40
C LEU A 275 0.77 -28.08 -1.62
N HIS A 276 -0.51 -28.23 -1.29
CA HIS A 276 -1.23 -29.50 -1.39
C HIS A 276 -2.29 -29.51 -2.50
N SER A 277 -2.46 -28.39 -3.21
CA SER A 277 -3.48 -28.21 -4.24
C SER A 277 -3.01 -27.19 -5.29
N GLY A 278 -3.80 -27.01 -6.35
CA GLY A 278 -3.51 -26.06 -7.42
C GLY A 278 -2.45 -26.55 -8.41
N GLN A 279 -1.99 -25.68 -9.30
CA GLN A 279 -1.03 -26.06 -10.35
C GLN A 279 0.37 -26.36 -9.80
N TYR A 280 0.63 -25.95 -8.56
CA TYR A 280 1.91 -26.07 -7.88
C TYR A 280 1.86 -27.09 -6.75
N ALA A 281 0.92 -28.05 -6.79
CA ALA A 281 0.84 -29.13 -5.82
C ALA A 281 2.21 -29.81 -5.63
N GLU A 282 2.52 -30.15 -4.38
CA GLU A 282 3.77 -30.78 -3.92
C GLU A 282 5.03 -29.91 -4.00
N GLN A 283 4.90 -28.64 -4.40
CA GLN A 283 6.01 -27.69 -4.41
C GLN A 283 6.04 -26.84 -3.13
N TYR A 284 7.22 -26.33 -2.80
CA TYR A 284 7.39 -25.39 -1.71
C TYR A 284 6.96 -23.97 -2.13
N GLY A 285 5.95 -23.42 -1.46
CA GLY A 285 5.27 -22.19 -1.89
C GLY A 285 6.19 -20.97 -2.03
N GLN A 286 7.13 -20.81 -1.11
CA GLN A 286 8.07 -19.68 -1.14
C GLN A 286 9.03 -19.75 -2.34
N LEU A 287 9.42 -20.96 -2.77
CA LEU A 287 10.23 -21.15 -3.98
C LEU A 287 9.43 -20.80 -5.24
N VAL A 288 8.18 -21.25 -5.33
CA VAL A 288 7.27 -20.92 -6.44
C VAL A 288 7.05 -19.40 -6.51
N ARG A 289 6.79 -18.76 -5.36
CA ARG A 289 6.64 -17.31 -5.24
C ARG A 289 7.88 -16.57 -5.73
N LEU A 290 9.08 -17.02 -5.35
CA LEU A 290 10.34 -16.44 -5.80
C LEU A 290 10.49 -16.54 -7.33
N ILE A 291 10.21 -17.71 -7.91
CA ILE A 291 10.28 -17.92 -9.37
C ILE A 291 9.29 -17.01 -10.10
N LEU A 292 8.04 -16.89 -9.61
CA LEU A 292 7.03 -16.00 -10.18
C LEU A 292 7.44 -14.52 -10.10
N ARG A 293 8.05 -14.10 -8.99
CA ARG A 293 8.59 -12.73 -8.84
C ARG A 293 9.63 -12.42 -9.90
N VAL A 294 10.59 -13.32 -10.13
CA VAL A 294 11.65 -13.14 -11.14
C VAL A 294 11.04 -13.08 -12.55
N LYS A 295 10.10 -13.97 -12.87
CA LYS A 295 9.34 -13.95 -14.13
C LYS A 295 8.62 -12.61 -14.35
N LEU A 296 7.93 -12.11 -13.33
CA LEU A 296 7.20 -10.83 -13.41
C LEU A 296 8.13 -9.64 -13.58
N VAL A 297 9.26 -9.59 -12.88
CA VAL A 297 10.24 -8.50 -13.07
C VAL A 297 10.79 -8.52 -14.49
N ALA A 298 11.13 -9.70 -15.03
CA ALA A 298 11.57 -9.81 -16.41
C ALA A 298 10.54 -9.21 -17.36
N ASN A 299 9.26 -9.60 -17.23
CA ASN A 299 8.19 -9.15 -18.12
C ASN A 299 7.84 -7.66 -17.95
N THR A 300 7.85 -7.17 -16.71
CA THR A 300 7.68 -5.75 -16.39
C THR A 300 8.78 -4.91 -17.04
N THR A 301 10.04 -5.36 -16.96
CA THR A 301 11.18 -4.68 -17.60
C THR A 301 11.02 -4.65 -19.12
N LEU A 302 10.53 -5.73 -19.73
CA LEU A 302 10.24 -5.76 -21.16
C LEU A 302 9.12 -4.78 -21.55
N ALA A 303 8.04 -4.71 -20.77
CA ALA A 303 6.95 -3.78 -21.02
C ALA A 303 7.43 -2.33 -20.95
N TYR A 304 8.26 -1.97 -19.96
CA TYR A 304 8.86 -0.65 -19.88
C TYR A 304 9.81 -0.34 -21.03
N LEU A 305 10.64 -1.29 -21.47
CA LEU A 305 11.47 -1.12 -22.67
C LEU A 305 10.63 -0.86 -23.92
N LYS A 306 9.51 -1.57 -24.08
CA LYS A 306 8.59 -1.39 -25.22
C LYS A 306 7.84 -0.05 -25.19
N LEU A 307 7.71 0.54 -24.00
CA LEU A 307 7.19 1.90 -23.80
C LEU A 307 8.29 2.97 -23.87
N GLU A 308 9.54 2.58 -24.15
CA GLU A 308 10.72 3.46 -24.13
C GLU A 308 10.94 4.16 -22.78
N ASN A 309 10.35 3.63 -21.70
CA ASN A 309 10.59 4.10 -20.35
C ASN A 309 11.84 3.43 -19.78
N TYR A 310 13.00 3.83 -20.32
CA TYR A 310 14.28 3.23 -19.99
C TYR A 310 14.67 3.42 -18.52
N HIS A 311 14.29 4.55 -17.90
CA HIS A 311 14.52 4.77 -16.48
C HIS A 311 13.81 3.74 -15.59
N MET A 312 12.55 3.42 -15.88
CA MET A 312 11.82 2.41 -15.11
C MET A 312 12.29 0.99 -15.41
N ALA A 313 12.65 0.69 -16.66
CA ALA A 313 13.27 -0.60 -17.00
C ALA A 313 14.60 -0.81 -16.25
N LYS A 314 15.49 0.20 -16.26
CA LYS A 314 16.73 0.19 -15.50
C LYS A 314 16.47 0.05 -14.01
N PHE A 315 15.57 0.86 -13.45
CA PHE A 315 15.28 0.87 -12.01
C PHE A 315 14.87 -0.50 -11.48
N TRP A 316 13.85 -1.12 -12.08
CA TRP A 316 13.35 -2.42 -11.62
C TRP A 316 14.34 -3.55 -11.88
N GLY A 317 15.03 -3.49 -13.02
CA GLY A 317 16.07 -4.46 -13.37
C GLY A 317 17.25 -4.44 -12.40
N MET A 318 17.84 -3.27 -12.17
CA MET A 318 18.96 -3.08 -11.24
C MET A 318 18.59 -3.43 -9.80
N ARG A 319 17.40 -3.03 -9.33
CA ARG A 319 16.93 -3.39 -7.98
C ARG A 319 16.87 -4.90 -7.79
N SER A 320 16.35 -5.63 -8.78
CA SER A 320 16.29 -7.09 -8.70
C SER A 320 17.66 -7.75 -8.77
N ILE A 321 18.57 -7.23 -9.57
CA ILE A 321 19.96 -7.69 -9.63
C ILE A 321 20.67 -7.49 -8.30
N GLN A 322 20.56 -6.29 -7.71
CA GLN A 322 21.16 -5.95 -6.42
C GLN A 322 20.67 -6.86 -5.29
N LEU A 323 19.35 -7.04 -5.17
CA LEU A 323 18.78 -7.93 -4.14
C LEU A 323 19.24 -9.38 -4.28
N MET A 324 19.48 -9.85 -5.51
CA MET A 324 20.03 -11.20 -5.73
C MET A 324 21.51 -11.28 -5.32
N ARG A 325 22.30 -10.23 -5.56
CA ARG A 325 23.70 -10.15 -5.11
C ARG A 325 23.82 -10.13 -3.59
N GLU A 326 23.02 -9.29 -2.94
CA GLU A 326 22.94 -9.19 -1.48
C GLU A 326 22.58 -10.55 -0.87
N GLY A 327 21.59 -11.25 -1.45
CA GLY A 327 21.20 -12.59 -1.01
C GLY A 327 22.29 -13.67 -1.17
N MET A 328 23.32 -13.42 -1.98
CA MET A 328 24.47 -14.32 -2.17
C MET A 328 25.69 -13.92 -1.32
N GLY A 329 25.64 -12.80 -0.60
CA GLY A 329 26.80 -12.25 0.10
C GLY A 329 27.91 -11.75 -0.83
N ILE A 330 27.60 -11.54 -2.12
CA ILE A 330 28.51 -10.99 -3.13
C ILE A 330 28.32 -9.47 -3.13
N GLU A 331 28.62 -8.84 -2.00
CA GLU A 331 28.63 -7.39 -1.88
C GLU A 331 29.97 -6.87 -2.41
N ASN A 332 29.92 -6.00 -3.42
CA ASN A 332 31.07 -5.30 -4.01
C ASN A 332 32.06 -6.15 -4.84
N ASP A 333 31.73 -7.38 -5.21
CA ASP A 333 32.57 -8.15 -6.12
C ASP A 333 32.30 -7.77 -7.59
N ASP A 334 33.36 -7.53 -8.35
CA ASP A 334 33.26 -7.23 -9.78
C ASP A 334 33.03 -8.49 -10.62
N ASP A 335 33.24 -9.66 -10.01
CA ASP A 335 32.99 -10.98 -10.57
C ASP A 335 31.60 -11.47 -10.20
N ASP A 336 30.58 -10.86 -10.83
CA ASP A 336 29.21 -11.38 -10.85
C ASP A 336 29.18 -12.77 -11.50
N GLU A 337 29.25 -13.81 -10.69
CA GLU A 337 29.06 -15.18 -11.16
C GLU A 337 27.56 -15.49 -11.36
N PRO A 338 27.19 -16.10 -12.52
CA PRO A 338 25.81 -16.41 -12.83
C PRO A 338 25.32 -17.63 -12.04
N MET A 339 24.16 -17.51 -11.41
CA MET A 339 23.47 -18.61 -10.72
C MET A 339 22.80 -19.59 -11.71
N LEU A 340 23.58 -20.39 -12.43
CA LEU A 340 23.03 -21.30 -13.46
C LEU A 340 22.16 -22.43 -12.89
N GLY A 341 22.35 -22.81 -11.62
CA GLY A 341 21.52 -23.82 -10.94
C GLY A 341 20.18 -23.31 -10.40
N PHE A 342 19.89 -22.01 -10.52
CA PHE A 342 18.64 -21.43 -10.05
C PHE A 342 17.49 -21.69 -11.04
N ALA A 343 16.33 -22.12 -10.54
CA ALA A 343 15.19 -22.51 -11.37
C ALA A 343 14.66 -21.39 -12.30
N ALA A 344 14.96 -20.12 -12.01
CA ALA A 344 14.62 -18.98 -12.88
C ALA A 344 15.87 -18.29 -13.48
N ALA A 345 16.96 -19.04 -13.70
CA ALA A 345 18.20 -18.53 -14.29
C ALA A 345 17.99 -17.88 -15.67
N ASN A 346 17.15 -18.47 -16.53
CA ASN A 346 16.83 -17.90 -17.84
C ASN A 346 16.17 -16.52 -17.72
N GLU A 347 15.27 -16.35 -16.76
CA GLU A 347 14.58 -15.10 -16.49
C GLU A 347 15.52 -14.06 -15.88
N MET A 348 16.46 -14.49 -15.04
CA MET A 348 17.56 -13.63 -14.60
C MET A 348 18.39 -13.13 -15.79
N GLY A 349 18.76 -14.01 -16.72
CA GLY A 349 19.42 -13.62 -17.97
C GLY A 349 18.62 -12.58 -18.77
N LYS A 350 17.30 -12.75 -18.86
CA LYS A 350 16.40 -11.77 -19.49
C LYS A 350 16.40 -10.43 -18.74
N ILE A 351 16.44 -10.42 -17.41
CA ILE A 351 16.53 -9.19 -16.61
C ILE A 351 17.86 -8.48 -16.89
N TYR A 352 18.99 -9.18 -16.82
CA TYR A 352 20.31 -8.62 -17.15
C TYR A 352 20.35 -8.03 -18.56
N TYR A 353 19.87 -8.78 -19.56
CA TYR A 353 19.81 -8.34 -20.94
C TYR A 353 18.98 -7.07 -21.11
N ARG A 354 17.73 -7.07 -20.61
CA ARG A 354 16.79 -5.95 -20.76
C ARG A 354 17.25 -4.70 -20.01
N THR A 355 17.85 -4.88 -18.83
CA THR A 355 18.45 -3.78 -18.05
C THR A 355 19.66 -3.20 -18.79
N GLY A 356 20.50 -4.06 -19.39
CA GLY A 356 21.63 -3.64 -20.22
C GLY A 356 21.20 -2.83 -21.44
N LEU A 357 20.09 -3.22 -22.11
CA LEU A 357 19.50 -2.42 -23.19
C LEU A 357 19.01 -1.05 -22.71
N ALA A 358 18.38 -0.99 -21.52
CA ALA A 358 17.94 0.28 -20.94
C ALA A 358 19.14 1.19 -20.60
N CYS A 359 20.20 0.66 -19.98
CA CYS A 359 21.44 1.40 -19.74
C CYS A 359 22.06 1.90 -21.04
N LYS A 360 22.09 1.06 -22.09
CA LYS A 360 22.59 1.47 -23.42
C LYS A 360 21.77 2.62 -24.00
N ALA A 361 20.44 2.59 -23.89
CA ALA A 361 19.56 3.65 -24.36
C ALA A 361 19.72 4.96 -23.57
N LEU A 362 20.19 4.89 -22.32
CA LEU A 362 20.54 6.02 -21.46
C LEU A 362 22.00 6.48 -21.61
N ASP A 363 22.73 5.96 -22.62
CA ASP A 363 24.17 6.19 -22.89
C ASP A 363 25.11 5.80 -21.73
N GLU A 364 24.68 4.89 -20.85
CA GLU A 364 25.48 4.32 -19.76
C GLU A 364 26.25 3.09 -20.26
N ARG A 365 27.20 3.30 -21.16
CA ARG A 365 27.86 2.23 -21.95
C ARG A 365 28.60 1.20 -21.10
N GLU A 366 29.29 1.64 -20.06
CA GLU A 366 30.05 0.75 -19.17
C GLU A 366 29.13 -0.21 -18.42
N GLN A 367 28.08 0.34 -17.80
CA GLN A 367 27.06 -0.46 -17.11
C GLN A 367 26.34 -1.40 -18.08
N ALA A 368 25.99 -0.92 -19.28
CA ALA A 368 25.39 -1.75 -20.32
C ALA A 368 26.29 -2.93 -20.70
N ARG A 369 27.60 -2.69 -20.87
CA ARG A 369 28.58 -3.74 -21.17
C ARG A 369 28.68 -4.78 -20.06
N LYS A 370 28.77 -4.37 -18.79
CA LYS A 370 28.81 -5.28 -17.62
C LYS A 370 27.58 -6.19 -17.60
N LEU A 371 26.39 -5.59 -17.72
CA LEU A 371 25.12 -6.32 -17.68
C LEU A 371 24.93 -7.28 -18.87
N LEU A 372 25.29 -6.84 -20.09
CA LEU A 372 25.17 -7.67 -21.30
C LEU A 372 26.17 -8.83 -21.32
N ARG A 373 27.37 -8.66 -20.75
CA ARG A 373 28.33 -9.76 -20.55
C ARG A 373 27.72 -10.86 -19.68
N ILE A 374 27.15 -10.50 -18.53
CA ILE A 374 26.53 -11.44 -17.59
C ILE A 374 25.29 -12.09 -18.21
N ALA A 375 24.48 -11.31 -18.94
CA ALA A 375 23.35 -11.85 -19.69
C ALA A 375 23.79 -12.95 -20.67
N GLY A 376 24.94 -12.79 -21.34
CA GLY A 376 25.51 -13.79 -22.24
C GLY A 376 25.93 -15.08 -21.53
N GLN A 377 26.26 -15.02 -20.24
CA GLN A 377 26.57 -16.23 -19.46
C GLN A 377 25.30 -16.99 -19.07
N TYR A 378 24.22 -16.27 -18.73
CA TYR A 378 22.91 -16.89 -18.47
C TYR A 378 22.24 -17.42 -19.74
N LEU A 379 22.45 -16.76 -20.89
CA LEU A 379 21.78 -17.05 -22.16
C LEU A 379 22.81 -17.22 -23.31
N PRO A 380 23.72 -18.20 -23.23
CA PRO A 380 24.88 -18.31 -24.14
C PRO A 380 24.52 -18.62 -25.59
N ARG A 381 23.29 -19.10 -25.84
CA ARG A 381 22.81 -19.45 -27.18
C ARG A 381 21.85 -18.42 -27.78
N ASP A 382 21.62 -17.30 -27.09
CA ASP A 382 20.72 -16.25 -27.59
C ASP A 382 21.48 -15.28 -28.52
N PRO A 383 21.18 -15.28 -29.83
CA PRO A 383 21.89 -14.43 -30.79
C PRO A 383 21.64 -12.93 -30.56
N GLN A 384 20.50 -12.56 -29.96
CA GLN A 384 20.20 -11.16 -29.66
C GLN A 384 21.09 -10.64 -28.53
N VAL A 385 21.35 -11.48 -27.52
CA VAL A 385 22.26 -11.15 -26.41
C VAL A 385 23.69 -10.98 -26.94
N ALA A 386 24.16 -11.90 -27.78
CA ALA A 386 25.48 -11.80 -28.40
C ALA A 386 25.64 -10.52 -29.25
N ALA A 387 24.64 -10.20 -30.09
CA ALA A 387 24.64 -8.99 -30.90
C ALA A 387 24.62 -7.70 -30.06
N ALA A 388 23.81 -7.68 -28.99
CA ALA A 388 23.74 -6.54 -28.09
C ALA A 388 25.07 -6.33 -27.36
N TYR A 389 25.71 -7.39 -26.86
CA TYR A 389 27.02 -7.28 -26.21
C TYR A 389 28.10 -6.77 -27.18
N ALA A 390 28.16 -7.30 -28.40
CA ALA A 390 29.09 -6.82 -29.42
C ALA A 390 28.90 -5.32 -29.74
N SER A 391 27.66 -4.82 -29.70
CA SER A 391 27.36 -3.42 -29.98
C SER A 391 27.85 -2.41 -28.93
N VAL A 392 28.24 -2.89 -27.74
CA VAL A 392 28.80 -2.07 -26.65
C VAL A 392 30.26 -2.41 -26.36
N ALA A 393 30.87 -3.32 -27.12
CA ALA A 393 32.28 -3.61 -27.02
C ALA A 393 33.10 -2.40 -27.51
N LEU A 394 34.19 -2.08 -26.80
CA LEU A 394 35.13 -1.05 -27.22
C LEU A 394 35.70 -1.44 -28.59
N ARG A 395 35.55 -0.58 -29.59
CA ARG A 395 36.32 -0.69 -30.83
C ARG A 395 37.77 -0.40 -30.47
N ILE A 396 38.61 -1.43 -30.47
CA ILE A 396 40.05 -1.24 -30.45
C ILE A 396 40.39 -0.63 -31.82
N PHE A 397 40.82 0.63 -31.83
CA PHE A 397 41.36 1.30 -33.01
C PHE A 397 42.86 1.05 -33.09
#